data_AF-A0A1U7IZX0-F1
#
_entry.id   AF-A0A1U7IZX0-F1
#
_cell.length_a   1.000
_cell.length_b   1.000
_cell.length_c   1.000
_cell.angle_alpha   90.00
_cell.angle_beta   90.00
_cell.angle_gamma   90.00
#
_symmetry.space_group_name_H-M   'P 1'
#
loop_
_entity.id
_entity.type
_entity.pdbx_description
1 polymer ?
#
loop_
_entity_poly.entity_id
_entity_poly.type
_entity_poly.pdbx_seq_one_letter_code
_entity_poly.pdbx_strand_id
1 'polypeptide(L)' 'MIYIAYRHGLRREEIGLLRWVDVNFDQGEIYIHRLKGSKSNTHTLDGQEFRGLRKVKRE' A
#
# COMPACT_ATOMS: atom_id res chain seq x y z
N MET A 1 2.74 3.61 -7.39
CA MET A 1 3.30 2.52 -6.54
C MET A 1 4.54 2.93 -5.77
N ILE A 2 5.54 3.57 -6.40
CA ILE A 2 6.80 3.97 -5.72
C ILE A 2 6.56 4.86 -4.49
N TYR A 3 5.60 5.79 -4.54
CA TYR A 3 5.29 6.68 -3.42
C TYR A 3 4.81 5.94 -2.15
N ILE A 4 3.91 4.96 -2.31
CA ILE A 4 3.43 4.04 -1.25
C ILE A 4 4.62 3.29 -0.63
N ALA A 5 5.51 2.76 -1.49
CA ALA A 5 6.67 2.02 -1.03
C ALA A 5 7.61 2.86 -0.15
N TYR A 6 7.85 4.11 -0.56
CA TYR A 6 8.65 5.06 0.21
C TYR A 6 8.01 5.40 1.56
N ARG A 7 6.71 5.71 1.57
CA ARG A 7 5.98 6.17 2.76
C ARG A 7 5.75 5.09 3.80
N HIS A 8 5.59 3.85 3.38
CA HIS A 8 5.33 2.72 4.28
C HIS A 8 6.55 1.81 4.50
N GLY A 9 7.72 2.19 3.98
CA GLY A 9 8.98 1.47 4.15
C GLY A 9 8.91 0.05 3.61
N LEU A 10 8.37 -0.10 2.39
CA LEU A 10 8.26 -1.41 1.74
C LEU A 10 9.60 -1.84 1.18
N ARG A 11 9.94 -3.11 1.39
CA ARG A 11 11.10 -3.73 0.76
C ARG A 11 10.80 -4.04 -0.70
N ARG A 12 11.84 -4.13 -1.54
CA ARG A 12 11.72 -4.48 -2.96
C ARG A 12 10.78 -5.67 -3.21
N GLU A 13 10.92 -6.72 -2.41
CA GLU A 13 10.12 -7.95 -2.51
C GLU A 13 8.66 -7.75 -2.05
N GLU A 14 8.40 -6.82 -1.13
CA GLU A 14 7.06 -6.50 -0.62
C GLU A 14 6.27 -5.65 -1.63
N ILE A 15 6.93 -4.79 -2.40
CA ILE A 15 6.28 -3.95 -3.42
C ILE A 15 5.60 -4.82 -4.49
N GLY A 16 6.26 -5.92 -4.91
CA GLY A 16 5.71 -6.86 -5.89
C GLY A 16 4.51 -7.67 -5.39
N LEU A 17 4.28 -7.69 -4.07
CA LEU A 17 3.16 -8.40 -3.45
C LEU A 17 1.94 -7.51 -3.18
N LEU A 18 2.03 -6.20 -3.44
CA LEU A 18 0.89 -5.30 -3.27
C LEU A 18 -0.21 -5.68 -4.26
N ARG A 19 -1.40 -5.96 -3.74
CA ARG A 19 -2.59 -6.22 -4.55
C ARG A 19 -3.68 -5.20 -4.22
N TRP A 20 -4.54 -4.93 -5.21
CA TRP A 20 -5.68 -4.04 -5.02
C TRP A 20 -6.68 -4.54 -3.98
N VAL A 21 -6.72 -5.84 -3.71
CA VAL A 21 -7.56 -6.44 -2.66
C VAL A 21 -7.10 -6.08 -1.25
N ASP A 22 -5.82 -5.72 -1.09
CA ASP A 22 -5.24 -5.32 0.20
C ASP A 22 -5.49 -3.83 0.50
N VAL A 23 -6.02 -3.07 -0.47
CA VAL A 23 -6.33 -1.64 -0.34
C VAL A 23 -7.81 -1.47 0.02
N ASN A 24 -8.08 -1.00 1.23
CA ASN A 24 -9.41 -0.59 1.64
C ASN A 24 -9.64 0.88 1.26
N PHE A 25 -10.35 1.10 0.15
CA PHE A 25 -10.67 2.45 -0.31
C PHE A 25 -11.76 3.15 0.52
N ASP A 26 -12.55 2.42 1.30
CA ASP A 26 -13.61 3.03 2.11
C ASP A 26 -13.05 3.58 3.42
N GLN A 27 -12.08 2.87 4.00
CA GLN A 27 -11.39 3.28 5.24
C GLN A 27 -10.10 4.07 5.00
N GLY A 28 -9.59 4.09 3.76
CA GLY A 28 -8.32 4.75 3.46
C GLY A 28 -7.14 4.01 4.09
N GLU A 29 -7.14 2.68 4.00
CA GLU A 29 -6.14 1.83 4.62
C GLU A 29 -5.55 0.86 3.60
N ILE A 30 -4.31 0.43 3.85
CA ILE A 30 -3.65 -0.60 3.06
C ILE A 30 -3.03 -1.65 3.98
N TYR A 31 -3.33 -2.91 3.70
CA TYR A 31 -2.71 -4.03 4.39
C TYR A 31 -1.37 -4.38 3.73
N ILE A 32 -0.29 -4.37 4.52
CA ILE A 32 1.06 -4.65 4.04
C ILE A 32 1.48 -6.06 4.46
N HIS A 33 1.69 -6.92 3.47
CA HIS A 33 2.28 -8.24 3.64
C HIS A 33 3.80 -8.13 3.82
N ARG A 34 4.31 -8.42 5.01
CA ARG A 34 5.74 -8.40 5.32
C ARG A 34 6.31 -9.82 5.21
N LEU A 35 7.47 -9.97 4.55
CA LEU A 35 8.08 -11.29 4.31
C LEU A 35 9.24 -11.64 5.24
N LYS A 36 10.05 -10.65 5.65
CA LYS A 36 11.31 -10.90 6.39
C LYS A 36 11.12 -10.92 7.91
N GLY A 37 10.13 -11.67 8.38
CA GLY A 37 9.85 -11.84 9.82
C GLY A 37 9.29 -10.60 10.53
N SER A 38 9.04 -9.50 9.82
CA SER A 38 8.28 -8.36 10.36
C SER A 38 6.79 -8.71 10.39
N LYS A 39 6.05 -8.13 11.33
CA LYS A 39 4.59 -8.33 11.40
C LYS A 39 3.90 -7.58 10.25
N SER A 40 3.10 -8.29 9.47
CA SER A 40 2.17 -7.67 8.53
C SER A 40 1.20 -6.78 9.30
N ASN A 41 0.95 -5.57 8.79
CA ASN A 41 0.10 -4.61 9.48
C ASN A 41 -0.64 -3.71 8.48
N THR A 42 -1.74 -3.13 8.96
CA THR A 42 -2.50 -2.12 8.25
C THR A 42 -1.87 -0.75 8.44
N HIS A 43 -1.70 -0.04 7.34
CA HIS A 43 -1.17 1.32 7.31
C HIS A 43 -2.28 2.26 6.82
N THR A 44 -2.40 3.43 7.43
CA THR A 44 -3.32 4.47 6.97
C THR A 44 -2.75 5.17 5.74
N LEU A 45 -3.61 5.47 4.78
CA LEU A 45 -3.30 6.21 3.57
C LEU A 45 -3.64 7.69 3.77
N ASP A 46 -2.68 8.55 3.50
CA ASP A 46 -2.92 9.99 3.41
C ASP A 46 -3.76 10.34 2.16
N GLY A 47 -4.41 11.50 2.18
CA GLY A 47 -5.25 11.97 1.07
C GLY A 47 -4.50 12.05 -0.27
N GLN A 48 -3.20 12.33 -0.27
CA GLN A 48 -2.40 12.29 -1.49
C GLN A 48 -2.18 10.86 -1.99
N GLU A 49 -1.84 9.94 -1.09
CA GLU A 49 -1.64 8.50 -1.39
C GLU A 49 -2.93 7.90 -1.95
N PHE A 50 -4.06 8.22 -1.31
CA PHE A 50 -5.38 7.76 -1.71
C PHE A 50 -5.80 8.24 -3.11
N ARG A 51 -5.62 9.54 -3.39
CA ARG A 51 -5.91 10.10 -4.73
C ARG A 51 -4.99 9.49 -5.80
N GLY A 52 -3.71 9.32 -5.48
CA GLY A 52 -2.75 8.66 -6.36
C GLY A 52 -3.16 7.22 -6.68
N LEU A 53 -3.54 6.45 -5.67
CA LEU A 53 -4.03 5.07 -5.84
C LEU A 53 -5.30 5.00 -6.68
N ARG A 54 -6.27 5.89 -6.45
CA ARG A 54 -7.51 5.95 -7.25
C ARG A 54 -7.24 6.29 -8.72
N LYS A 55 -6.28 7.16 -9.01
CA LYS A 55 -5.88 7.49 -10.38
C LYS A 55 -5.32 6.25 -11.08
N VAL A 56 -4.36 5.57 -10.45
CA VAL A 56 -3.69 4.37 -11.00
C VAL A 56 -4.65 3.18 -11.15
N LYS A 57 -5.68 3.06 -10.32
CA LYS A 57 -6.70 1.99 -10.46
C LYS A 57 -7.65 2.21 -11.64
N ARG A 58 -7.81 3.46 -12.07
CA ARG A 58 -8.72 3.82 -13.18
C ARG A 58 -8.03 3.81 -14.54
N GLU A 59 -6.74 4.09 -14.56
CA GLU A 59 -5.86 3.91 -15.73
C GLU A 59 -5.62 2.43 -16.02
#